data_AF-Q58159-F1
#
_entry.id   AF-Q58159-F1
#
_cell.length_a   1.000
_cell.length_b   1.000
_cell.length_c   1.000
_cell.angle_alpha   90.00
_cell.angle_beta   90.00
_cell.angle_gamma   90.00
#
_symmetry.space_group_name_H-M   'P 1'
#
loop_
_entity.id
_entity.type
_entity.pdbx_description
1 polymer ?
#
loop_
_entity_poly.entity_id
_entity_poly.type
_entity_poly.pdbx_seq_one_letter_code
_entity_poly.pdbx_strand_id
1 'polypeptide(L)'
;MDSRVYIIKFDNWGFMVNLMNKIQILRKISQTLFFVRALIVTGFYLSIVGFIKRFIIGDRILATIITKIIAIVLAFIAGRVFCGWMCPFGFLFNLVYELRVKLFKLKKLPTVDEKIHNKLIYFKYVVLILVVLAYLSGVKISGYTLAYLLLALFLVLGFIYPMFFCRYVCPVGSLLSIFARFSIFKLKLDENKCVGCRLCERKCPMQIKITEKIDQMECIRCFECMSVCKKGALSFSAFTKNTKKE
;
A
#
# COMPACT_ATOMS: atom_id res chain seq x y z
N MET A 1 34.81 -1.88 23.42
CA MET A 1 34.32 -0.59 23.95
C MET A 1 32.80 -0.65 24.03
N ASP A 2 32.30 -0.37 25.22
CA ASP A 2 30.93 -0.54 25.73
C ASP A 2 29.90 0.24 24.91
N SER A 3 28.86 -0.45 24.44
CA SER A 3 27.58 0.17 24.13
C SER A 3 26.46 -0.77 24.56
N ARG A 4 26.13 -0.72 25.86
CA ARG A 4 24.86 -1.20 26.44
C ARG A 4 23.67 -0.65 25.65
N VAL A 5 23.24 -1.40 24.64
CA VAL A 5 21.93 -1.22 24.00
C VAL A 5 20.91 -1.85 24.93
N TYR A 6 20.10 -1.00 25.56
CA TYR A 6 18.87 -1.41 26.22
C TYR A 6 17.94 -2.01 25.15
N ILE A 7 18.06 -3.32 24.92
CA ILE A 7 16.99 -4.09 24.28
C ILE A 7 15.87 -4.11 25.31
N ILE A 8 14.86 -3.27 25.12
CA ILE A 8 13.57 -3.48 25.75
C ILE A 8 13.10 -4.84 25.23
N LYS A 9 13.38 -5.91 25.97
CA LYS A 9 12.73 -7.20 25.78
C LYS A 9 11.27 -6.94 26.06
N PHE A 10 10.49 -6.81 25.00
CA PHE A 10 9.04 -6.85 25.09
C PHE A 10 8.65 -8.28 25.48
N ASP A 11 8.72 -8.61 26.76
CA ASP A 11 8.26 -9.87 27.36
C ASP A 11 6.73 -10.04 27.28
N ASN A 12 6.05 -9.19 26.51
CA ASN A 12 4.62 -9.21 26.33
C ASN A 12 4.24 -9.28 24.83
N TRP A 13 4.76 -10.30 24.12
CA TRP A 13 4.42 -10.53 22.71
C TRP A 13 2.90 -10.64 22.48
N GLY A 14 2.17 -11.19 23.46
CA GLY A 14 0.70 -11.22 23.47
C GLY A 14 0.07 -9.83 23.45
N PHE A 15 0.60 -8.88 24.24
CA PHE A 15 0.16 -7.48 24.21
C PHE A 15 0.39 -6.86 22.82
N MET A 16 1.55 -7.09 22.21
CA MET A 16 1.82 -6.57 20.87
C MET A 16 0.84 -7.14 19.86
N VAL A 17 0.60 -8.46 19.81
CA VAL A 17 -0.37 -9.05 18.89
C VAL A 17 -1.78 -8.44 19.08
N ASN A 18 -2.21 -8.23 20.32
CA ASN A 18 -3.50 -7.60 20.60
C ASN A 18 -3.55 -6.14 20.12
N LEU A 19 -2.51 -5.35 20.41
CA LEU A 19 -2.36 -3.99 19.91
C LEU A 19 -2.40 -3.96 18.37
N MET A 20 -1.71 -4.88 17.72
CA MET A 20 -1.68 -5.00 16.26
C MET A 20 -3.05 -5.33 15.68
N ASN A 21 -3.82 -6.21 16.33
CA ASN A 21 -5.18 -6.53 15.92
C ASN A 21 -6.10 -5.30 16.05
N LYS A 22 -5.98 -4.53 17.14
CA LYS A 22 -6.70 -3.26 17.32
C LYS A 22 -6.34 -2.24 16.23
N ILE A 23 -5.05 -2.11 15.89
CA ILE A 23 -4.56 -1.27 14.79
C ILE A 23 -5.16 -1.71 13.44
N GLN A 24 -5.29 -3.01 13.19
CA GLN A 24 -5.95 -3.49 11.96
C GLN A 24 -7.45 -3.15 11.92
N ILE A 25 -8.14 -3.22 13.05
CA ILE A 25 -9.54 -2.80 13.15
C ILE A 25 -9.65 -1.30 12.83
N LEU A 26 -8.80 -0.46 13.43
CA LEU A 26 -8.74 0.98 13.16
C LEU A 26 -8.46 1.28 11.69
N ARG A 27 -7.52 0.56 11.07
CA ARG A 27 -7.23 0.68 9.64
C ARG A 27 -8.48 0.39 8.80
N LYS A 28 -9.19 -0.71 9.08
CA LYS A 28 -10.42 -1.06 8.34
C LYS A 28 -11.52 -0.01 8.54
N ILE A 29 -11.70 0.49 9.77
CA ILE A 29 -12.66 1.57 10.06
C ILE A 29 -12.31 2.82 9.27
N SER A 30 -11.05 3.27 9.34
CA SER A 30 -10.55 4.43 8.59
C SER A 30 -10.80 4.26 7.09
N GLN A 31 -10.39 3.13 6.52
CA GLN A 31 -10.58 2.83 5.10
C GLN A 31 -12.06 2.84 4.68
N THR A 32 -12.94 2.23 5.48
CA THR A 32 -14.39 2.23 5.22
C THR A 32 -14.96 3.63 5.31
N LEU A 33 -14.59 4.45 6.31
CA LEU A 33 -15.05 5.82 6.44
C LEU A 33 -14.62 6.69 5.25
N PHE A 34 -13.37 6.58 4.81
CA PHE A 34 -12.88 7.29 3.62
C PHE A 34 -13.55 6.79 2.34
N PHE A 35 -13.83 5.49 2.24
CA PHE A 35 -14.56 4.91 1.11
C PHE A 35 -16.01 5.39 1.05
N VAL A 36 -16.73 5.36 2.17
CA VAL A 36 -18.11 5.88 2.27
C VAL A 36 -18.14 7.38 2.01
N ARG A 37 -17.21 8.16 2.57
CA ARG A 37 -17.08 9.59 2.28
C ARG A 37 -16.82 9.84 0.80
N ALA A 38 -15.95 9.04 0.17
CA ALA A 38 -15.74 9.13 -1.27
C ALA A 38 -17.05 8.86 -2.03
N LEU A 39 -17.75 7.78 -1.73
CA LEU A 39 -19.04 7.47 -2.36
C LEU A 39 -20.08 8.59 -2.22
N ILE A 40 -20.14 9.26 -1.06
CA ILE A 40 -21.09 10.36 -0.81
C ILE A 40 -20.65 11.65 -1.52
N VAL A 41 -19.39 12.07 -1.34
CA VAL A 41 -18.91 13.39 -1.79
C VAL A 41 -18.63 13.41 -3.28
N THR A 42 -18.01 12.35 -3.81
CA THR A 42 -17.74 12.27 -5.25
C THR A 42 -18.89 11.63 -6.01
N GLY A 43 -19.94 11.14 -5.33
CA GLY A 43 -20.85 10.17 -5.93
C GLY A 43 -20.12 8.87 -6.28
N PHE A 44 -20.81 7.95 -6.96
CA PHE A 44 -20.18 6.77 -7.58
C PHE A 44 -19.12 7.15 -8.65
N TYR A 45 -18.85 8.44 -8.88
CA TYR A 45 -17.69 8.94 -9.62
C TYR A 45 -16.37 8.71 -8.85
N LEU A 46 -16.15 7.48 -8.40
CA LEU A 46 -14.84 6.85 -8.22
C LEU A 46 -14.14 6.67 -9.58
N SER A 47 -14.18 7.71 -10.43
CA SER A 47 -13.31 7.74 -11.58
C SER A 47 -11.90 7.72 -11.05
N ILE A 48 -11.18 6.65 -11.35
CA ILE A 48 -9.73 6.57 -11.16
C ILE A 48 -9.08 7.84 -11.73
N VAL A 49 -9.58 8.34 -12.87
CA VAL A 49 -9.15 9.60 -13.50
C VAL A 49 -9.47 10.81 -12.61
N GLY A 50 -10.66 10.90 -12.01
CA GLY A 50 -11.03 11.99 -11.10
C GLY A 50 -10.16 12.04 -9.85
N PHE A 51 -9.88 10.88 -9.24
CA PHE A 51 -8.97 10.78 -8.11
C PHE A 51 -7.54 11.18 -8.47
N ILE A 52 -7.04 10.70 -9.61
CA ILE A 52 -5.73 11.08 -10.15
C ILE A 52 -5.71 12.58 -10.45
N LYS A 53 -6.76 13.14 -11.04
CA LYS A 53 -6.88 14.58 -11.34
C LYS A 53 -6.83 15.40 -10.05
N ARG A 54 -7.52 14.98 -9.00
CA ARG A 54 -7.51 15.70 -7.71
C ARG A 54 -6.16 15.64 -7.01
N PHE A 55 -5.50 14.48 -7.02
CA PHE A 55 -4.20 14.29 -6.36
C PHE A 55 -3.01 14.86 -7.15
N ILE A 56 -2.98 14.67 -8.47
CA ILE A 56 -1.87 15.12 -9.32
C ILE A 56 -2.17 16.53 -9.84
N ILE A 57 -3.28 16.68 -10.58
CA ILE A 57 -3.60 17.86 -11.39
C ILE A 57 -4.25 19.00 -10.57
N GLY A 58 -4.68 18.71 -9.33
CA GLY A 58 -5.49 19.53 -8.41
C GLY A 58 -5.80 20.98 -8.79
N ASP A 59 -7.10 21.28 -8.78
CA ASP A 59 -7.62 22.63 -8.92
C ASP A 59 -6.97 23.58 -7.89
N ARG A 60 -6.80 24.87 -8.24
CA ARG A 60 -6.10 25.92 -7.44
C ARG A 60 -6.73 26.25 -6.08
N ILE A 61 -7.59 25.38 -5.56
CA ILE A 61 -8.22 25.50 -4.25
C ILE A 61 -7.18 25.19 -3.18
N LEU A 62 -6.95 26.11 -2.25
CA LEU A 62 -5.92 26.00 -1.19
C LEU A 62 -5.99 24.66 -0.43
N ALA A 63 -7.19 24.14 -0.21
CA ALA A 63 -7.40 22.85 0.44
C ALA A 63 -6.77 21.64 -0.31
N THR A 64 -6.75 21.65 -1.64
CA THR A 64 -6.13 20.57 -2.43
C THR A 64 -4.60 20.63 -2.35
N ILE A 65 -4.02 21.83 -2.29
CA ILE A 65 -2.59 22.02 -2.16
C ILE A 65 -2.11 21.50 -0.80
N ILE A 66 -2.79 21.86 0.28
CA ILE A 66 -2.45 21.41 1.64
C ILE A 66 -2.49 19.88 1.73
N THR A 67 -3.54 19.24 1.20
CA THR A 67 -3.66 17.78 1.21
C THR A 67 -2.57 17.08 0.41
N LYS A 68 -2.13 17.64 -0.73
CA LYS A 68 -0.98 17.14 -1.50
C LYS A 68 0.32 17.24 -0.70
N ILE A 69 0.59 18.40 -0.08
CA ILE A 69 1.80 18.61 0.73
C ILE A 69 1.81 17.62 1.89
N ILE A 70 0.70 17.49 2.62
CA ILE A 70 0.57 16.52 3.71
C ILE A 70 0.83 15.10 3.22
N ALA A 71 0.24 14.68 2.09
CA ALA A 71 0.46 13.34 1.55
C ALA A 71 1.93 13.08 1.18
N ILE A 72 2.63 14.07 0.62
CA ILE A 72 4.06 13.98 0.28
C ILE A 72 4.92 13.95 1.55
N VAL A 73 4.66 14.83 2.52
CA VAL A 73 5.39 14.86 3.80
C VAL A 73 5.19 13.55 4.56
N LEU A 74 3.96 13.03 4.62
CA LEU A 74 3.68 11.71 5.17
C LEU A 74 4.41 10.60 4.41
N ALA A 75 4.60 10.74 3.09
CA ALA A 75 5.40 9.82 2.31
C ALA A 75 6.91 9.91 2.61
N PHE A 76 7.43 11.08 2.93
CA PHE A 76 8.81 11.20 3.39
C PHE A 76 9.03 10.60 4.79
N ILE A 77 8.05 10.71 5.68
CA ILE A 77 8.21 10.21 7.05
C ILE A 77 7.89 8.71 7.09
N ALA A 78 6.71 8.36 6.62
CA ALA A 78 6.12 7.03 6.74
C ALA A 78 5.81 6.38 5.37
N GLY A 79 6.37 6.86 4.26
CA GLY A 79 6.13 6.32 2.91
C GLY A 79 4.65 6.13 2.57
N ARG A 80 4.29 5.03 1.91
CA ARG A 80 2.95 4.87 1.32
C ARG A 80 1.83 4.53 2.32
N VAL A 81 1.87 5.07 3.55
CA VAL A 81 0.82 4.91 4.58
C VAL A 81 -0.54 5.36 4.07
N PHE A 82 -0.62 6.45 3.31
CA PHE A 82 -1.87 6.92 2.73
C PHE A 82 -2.60 5.83 1.93
N CYS A 83 -1.86 5.04 1.13
CA CYS A 83 -2.41 3.94 0.35
C CYS A 83 -2.95 2.80 1.22
N GLY A 84 -2.37 2.57 2.41
CA GLY A 84 -2.78 1.53 3.33
C GLY A 84 -3.90 1.91 4.30
N TRP A 85 -4.09 3.21 4.57
CA TRP A 85 -4.96 3.69 5.65
C TRP A 85 -6.12 4.60 5.21
N MET A 86 -5.94 5.34 4.11
CA MET A 86 -6.90 6.38 3.70
C MET A 86 -7.42 6.16 2.27
N CYS A 87 -6.67 5.47 1.41
CA CYS A 87 -7.04 5.33 0.01
C CYS A 87 -8.30 4.46 -0.18
N PRO A 88 -9.40 5.01 -0.77
CA PRO A 88 -10.63 4.28 -0.99
C PRO A 88 -10.48 3.18 -2.05
N PHE A 89 -9.65 3.40 -3.08
CA PHE A 89 -9.38 2.40 -4.12
C PHE A 89 -8.58 1.22 -3.56
N GLY A 90 -7.61 1.48 -2.67
CA GLY A 90 -6.85 0.42 -2.01
C GLY A 90 -7.76 -0.49 -1.19
N PHE A 91 -8.71 0.09 -0.46
CA PHE A 91 -9.75 -0.66 0.25
C PHE A 91 -10.63 -1.45 -0.72
N LEU A 92 -11.15 -0.81 -1.77
CA LEU A 92 -12.04 -1.43 -2.74
C LEU A 92 -11.40 -2.66 -3.40
N PHE A 93 -10.19 -2.55 -3.94
CA PHE A 93 -9.52 -3.68 -4.58
C PHE A 93 -9.13 -4.79 -3.59
N ASN A 94 -8.80 -4.44 -2.35
CA ASN A 94 -8.56 -5.43 -1.31
C ASN A 94 -9.85 -6.17 -0.90
N LEU A 95 -10.96 -5.44 -0.79
CA LEU A 95 -12.27 -5.98 -0.46
C LEU A 95 -12.76 -6.93 -1.55
N VAL A 96 -12.70 -6.53 -2.81
CA VAL A 96 -13.07 -7.38 -3.97
C VAL A 96 -12.27 -8.68 -3.97
N TYR A 97 -10.98 -8.60 -3.65
CA TYR A 97 -10.13 -9.77 -3.54
C TYR A 97 -10.49 -10.67 -2.34
N GLU A 98 -10.70 -10.10 -1.15
CA GLU A 98 -11.12 -10.85 0.05
C GLU A 98 -12.48 -11.53 -0.16
N LEU A 99 -13.41 -10.86 -0.84
CA LEU A 99 -14.70 -11.42 -1.24
C LEU A 99 -14.51 -12.64 -2.14
N ARG A 100 -13.64 -12.58 -3.16
CA ARG A 100 -13.33 -13.74 -4.00
C ARG A 100 -12.80 -14.91 -3.18
N VAL A 101 -11.81 -14.67 -2.32
CA VAL A 101 -11.20 -15.73 -1.50
C VAL A 101 -12.24 -16.41 -0.63
N LYS A 102 -13.18 -15.63 -0.07
CA LYS A 102 -14.29 -16.13 0.76
C LYS A 102 -15.32 -16.90 -0.08
N LEU A 103 -15.72 -16.38 -1.23
CA LEU A 103 -16.71 -16.98 -2.13
C LEU A 103 -16.22 -18.29 -2.76
N PHE A 104 -14.97 -18.33 -3.23
CA PHE A 104 -14.38 -19.49 -3.91
C PHE A 104 -13.56 -20.40 -2.98
N LYS A 105 -13.57 -20.14 -1.66
CA LYS A 105 -12.82 -20.90 -0.63
C LYS A 105 -11.34 -21.14 -1.01
N LEU A 106 -10.70 -20.15 -1.63
CA LEU A 106 -9.33 -20.28 -2.12
C LEU A 106 -8.35 -20.29 -0.92
N LYS A 107 -7.49 -21.31 -0.85
CA LYS A 107 -6.50 -21.45 0.24
C LYS A 107 -5.27 -20.54 0.11
N LYS A 108 -4.99 -20.02 -1.09
CA LYS A 108 -3.73 -19.32 -1.40
C LYS A 108 -4.00 -18.06 -2.22
N LEU A 109 -3.24 -17.00 -1.94
CA LEU A 109 -3.22 -15.83 -2.81
C LEU A 109 -2.64 -16.22 -4.18
N PRO A 110 -3.32 -15.92 -5.30
CA PRO A 110 -2.71 -16.07 -6.62
C PRO A 110 -1.54 -15.10 -6.68
N THR A 111 -0.33 -15.65 -6.75
CA THR A 111 0.90 -14.88 -6.90
C THR A 111 1.18 -14.72 -8.39
N VAL A 112 1.56 -13.53 -8.79
CA VAL A 112 2.10 -13.29 -10.14
C VAL A 112 3.51 -13.87 -10.18
N ASP A 113 3.89 -14.50 -11.30
CA ASP A 113 5.25 -14.98 -11.52
C ASP A 113 6.27 -13.84 -11.31
N GLU A 114 7.39 -14.14 -10.68
CA GLU A 114 8.37 -13.13 -10.29
C GLU A 114 8.97 -12.38 -11.48
N LYS A 115 9.19 -13.07 -12.62
CA LYS A 115 9.72 -12.42 -13.82
C LYS A 115 8.74 -11.40 -14.37
N ILE A 116 7.44 -11.71 -14.31
CA ILE A 116 6.36 -10.82 -14.73
C ILE A 116 6.23 -9.67 -13.72
N HIS A 117 6.20 -9.97 -12.42
CA HIS A 117 6.10 -8.97 -11.34
C HIS A 117 7.18 -7.90 -11.44
N ASN A 118 8.45 -8.31 -11.61
CA ASN A 118 9.59 -7.41 -11.70
C ASN A 118 9.57 -6.50 -12.94
N LYS A 119 8.87 -6.88 -14.01
CA LYS A 119 8.66 -6.02 -15.19
C LYS A 119 7.46 -5.10 -14.99
N LEU A 120 6.32 -5.65 -14.56
CA LEU A 120 5.06 -4.91 -14.40
C LEU A 120 5.13 -3.84 -13.30
N ILE A 121 5.96 -4.03 -12.26
CA ILE A 121 6.14 -3.02 -11.20
C ILE A 121 6.65 -1.68 -11.73
N TYR A 122 7.38 -1.67 -12.86
CA TYR A 122 7.87 -0.44 -13.47
C TYR A 122 6.83 0.23 -14.37
N PHE A 123 5.79 -0.51 -14.80
CA PHE A 123 4.76 0.00 -15.70
C PHE A 123 4.02 1.22 -15.13
N LYS A 124 3.82 1.26 -13.80
CA LYS A 124 3.18 2.40 -13.13
C LYS A 124 3.95 3.72 -13.29
N TYR A 125 5.27 3.69 -13.55
CA TYR A 125 6.06 4.89 -13.82
C TYR A 125 5.87 5.37 -15.26
N VAL A 126 5.68 4.44 -16.21
CA VAL A 126 5.27 4.78 -17.58
C VAL A 126 3.90 5.45 -17.56
N VAL A 127 2.95 4.89 -16.81
CA VAL A 127 1.62 5.50 -16.62
C VAL A 127 1.71 6.88 -15.98
N LEU A 128 2.58 7.07 -14.98
CA LEU A 128 2.83 8.38 -14.37
C LEU A 128 3.31 9.40 -15.41
N ILE A 129 4.31 9.04 -16.23
CA ILE A 129 4.82 9.91 -17.30
C ILE A 129 3.71 10.26 -18.30
N LEU A 130 2.94 9.27 -18.76
CA LEU A 130 1.83 9.49 -19.69
C LEU A 130 0.76 10.42 -19.12
N VAL A 131 0.42 10.28 -17.83
CA VAL A 131 -0.54 11.17 -17.15
C VAL A 131 0.01 12.60 -17.05
N VAL A 132 1.30 12.76 -16.77
CA VAL A 132 1.94 14.08 -16.74
C VAL A 132 1.98 14.70 -18.13
N LEU A 133 2.35 13.93 -19.17
CA LEU A 133 2.36 14.41 -20.57
C LEU A 133 0.96 14.79 -21.05
N ALA A 134 -0.04 13.95 -20.81
CA ALA A 134 -1.43 14.24 -21.16
C ALA A 134 -1.94 15.53 -20.50
N TYR A 135 -1.49 15.81 -19.28
CA TYR A 135 -1.77 17.06 -18.59
C TYR A 135 -1.08 18.25 -19.25
N LEU A 136 0.22 18.13 -19.56
CA LEU A 136 0.99 19.20 -20.22
C LEU A 136 0.46 19.52 -21.62
N SER A 137 -0.03 18.51 -22.36
CA SER A 137 -0.66 18.69 -23.67
C SER A 137 -2.10 19.19 -23.61
N GLY A 138 -2.65 19.47 -22.42
CA GLY A 138 -4.01 20.00 -22.26
C GLY A 138 -5.13 19.01 -22.62
N VAL A 139 -4.83 17.70 -22.68
CA VAL A 139 -5.82 16.68 -23.02
C VAL A 139 -6.84 16.58 -21.89
N LYS A 140 -8.08 17.01 -22.17
CA LYS A 140 -9.20 16.85 -21.26
C LYS A 140 -9.72 15.42 -21.34
N ILE A 141 -9.30 14.58 -20.42
CA ILE A 141 -9.91 13.25 -20.23
C ILE A 141 -11.25 13.45 -19.52
N SER A 142 -12.27 13.85 -20.28
CA SER A 142 -13.65 14.01 -19.82
C SER A 142 -14.51 12.94 -20.48
N GLY A 143 -14.76 11.86 -19.75
CA GLY A 143 -15.62 10.78 -20.21
C GLY A 143 -15.97 9.87 -19.05
N TYR A 144 -17.18 10.03 -18.51
CA TYR A 144 -17.66 9.17 -17.42
C TYR A 144 -17.70 7.70 -17.86
N THR A 145 -18.10 7.43 -19.11
CA THR A 145 -18.12 6.09 -19.70
C THR A 145 -16.75 5.43 -19.66
N LEU A 146 -15.70 6.12 -20.14
CA LEU A 146 -14.33 5.59 -20.11
C LEU A 146 -13.86 5.34 -18.67
N ALA A 147 -14.18 6.24 -17.74
CA ALA A 147 -13.83 6.08 -16.33
C ALA A 147 -14.47 4.84 -15.71
N TYR A 148 -15.76 4.59 -15.98
CA TYR A 148 -16.46 3.40 -15.48
C TYR A 148 -15.95 2.11 -16.13
N LEU A 149 -15.64 2.12 -17.43
CA LEU A 149 -15.04 0.98 -18.11
C LEU A 149 -13.67 0.62 -17.53
N LEU A 150 -12.81 1.63 -17.28
CA LEU A 150 -11.52 1.42 -16.63
C LEU A 150 -11.69 0.90 -15.21
N LEU A 151 -12.62 1.48 -14.43
CA LEU A 151 -12.90 1.00 -13.08
C LEU A 151 -13.36 -0.46 -13.10
N ALA A 152 -14.31 -0.82 -13.97
CA ALA A 152 -14.81 -2.18 -14.13
C ALA A 152 -13.67 -3.15 -14.52
N LEU A 153 -12.85 -2.78 -15.51
CA LEU A 153 -11.68 -3.55 -15.92
C LEU A 153 -10.73 -3.81 -14.74
N PHE A 154 -10.39 -2.78 -13.98
CA PHE A 154 -9.50 -2.92 -12.83
C PHE A 154 -10.13 -3.66 -11.65
N LEU A 155 -11.45 -3.62 -11.50
CA LEU A 155 -12.17 -4.43 -10.51
C LEU A 155 -12.12 -5.93 -10.88
N VAL A 156 -12.33 -6.27 -12.15
CA VAL A 156 -12.17 -7.64 -12.66
C VAL A 156 -10.72 -8.11 -12.50
N LEU A 157 -9.74 -7.28 -12.87
CA LEU A 157 -8.33 -7.60 -12.66
C LEU A 157 -7.97 -7.70 -11.17
N GLY A 158 -8.56 -6.85 -10.32
CA GLY A 158 -8.41 -6.85 -8.86
C GLY A 158 -9.01 -8.10 -8.20
N PHE A 159 -10.08 -8.64 -8.80
CA PHE A 159 -10.68 -9.91 -8.40
C PHE A 159 -9.71 -11.06 -8.69
N ILE A 160 -9.06 -11.08 -9.86
CA ILE A 160 -8.10 -12.13 -10.25
C ILE A 160 -6.77 -11.98 -9.48
N TYR A 161 -6.22 -10.77 -9.42
CA TYR A 161 -4.93 -10.43 -8.81
C TYR A 161 -5.09 -9.33 -7.76
N PRO A 162 -4.69 -9.57 -6.50
CA PRO A 162 -4.91 -8.62 -5.42
C PRO A 162 -4.22 -7.28 -5.70
N MET A 163 -4.99 -6.18 -5.59
CA MET A 163 -4.49 -4.81 -5.75
C MET A 163 -3.78 -4.53 -7.08
N PHE A 164 -4.15 -5.22 -8.17
CA PHE A 164 -3.50 -5.08 -9.49
C PHE A 164 -3.28 -3.61 -9.91
N PHE A 165 -4.33 -2.79 -9.85
CA PHE A 165 -4.24 -1.36 -10.20
C PHE A 165 -3.24 -0.62 -9.31
N CYS A 166 -3.32 -0.77 -7.99
CA CYS A 166 -2.44 -0.09 -7.05
C CYS A 166 -0.97 -0.50 -7.19
N ARG A 167 -0.72 -1.76 -7.61
CA ARG A 167 0.64 -2.30 -7.75
C ARG A 167 1.29 -1.94 -9.07
N TYR A 168 0.54 -1.97 -10.19
CA TYR A 168 1.13 -1.90 -11.52
C TYR A 168 0.73 -0.69 -12.36
N VAL A 169 -0.34 0.04 -12.00
CA VAL A 169 -0.88 1.11 -12.86
C VAL A 169 -1.02 2.45 -12.15
N CYS A 170 -1.25 2.46 -10.83
CA CYS A 170 -1.61 3.67 -10.09
C CYS A 170 -0.50 4.75 -10.12
N PRO A 171 -0.71 5.89 -10.80
CA PRO A 171 0.32 6.93 -10.92
C PRO A 171 0.56 7.67 -9.60
N VAL A 172 -0.49 7.84 -8.77
CA VAL A 172 -0.35 8.38 -7.40
C VAL A 172 0.53 7.46 -6.55
N GLY A 173 0.33 6.14 -6.68
CA GLY A 173 1.16 5.13 -6.02
C GLY A 173 2.62 5.24 -6.46
N SER A 174 2.87 5.39 -7.75
CA SER A 174 4.22 5.60 -8.33
C SER A 174 4.92 6.82 -7.72
N LEU A 175 4.22 7.96 -7.67
CA LEU A 175 4.74 9.19 -7.09
C LEU A 175 5.13 8.99 -5.62
N LEU A 176 4.25 8.37 -4.82
CA LEU A 176 4.52 8.06 -3.42
C LEU A 176 5.62 7.00 -3.25
N SER A 177 5.85 6.13 -4.24
CA SER A 177 6.89 5.09 -4.21
C SER A 177 8.29 5.71 -4.27
N ILE A 178 8.43 6.77 -5.08
CA ILE A 178 9.68 7.53 -5.21
C ILE A 178 10.06 8.13 -3.85
N PHE A 179 9.10 8.80 -3.20
CA PHE A 179 9.32 9.38 -1.87
C PHE A 179 9.49 8.32 -0.77
N ALA A 180 8.75 7.21 -0.85
CA ALA A 180 8.83 6.12 0.13
C ALA A 180 10.21 5.44 0.16
N ARG A 181 11.04 5.55 -0.89
CA ARG A 181 12.44 5.09 -0.86
C ARG A 181 13.25 5.78 0.24
N PHE A 182 12.98 7.07 0.50
CA PHE A 182 13.67 7.89 1.48
C PHE A 182 12.99 7.89 2.86
N SER A 183 11.96 7.06 3.04
CA SER A 183 11.22 7.03 4.30
C SER A 183 12.10 6.68 5.50
N ILE A 184 11.89 7.38 6.60
CA ILE A 184 12.55 7.10 7.89
C ILE A 184 12.05 5.77 8.45
N PHE A 185 10.72 5.56 8.48
CA PHE A 185 10.13 4.33 8.99
C PHE A 185 10.15 3.21 7.94
N LYS A 186 11.11 2.29 8.07
CA LYS A 186 11.23 1.10 7.21
C LYS A 186 10.79 -0.17 7.93
N LEU A 187 10.14 -1.07 7.20
CA LEU A 187 9.81 -2.41 7.70
C LEU A 187 11.08 -3.25 7.73
N LYS A 188 11.36 -3.88 8.85
CA LYS A 188 12.52 -4.77 9.04
C LYS A 188 12.10 -6.16 9.47
N LEU A 189 12.89 -7.13 9.04
CA LEU A 189 12.84 -8.51 9.48
C LEU A 189 14.07 -8.80 10.33
N ASP A 190 13.85 -9.27 11.55
CA ASP A 190 14.86 -9.85 12.43
C ASP A 190 15.05 -11.32 12.04
N GLU A 191 16.16 -11.60 11.35
CA GLU A 191 16.51 -12.94 10.87
C GLU A 191 16.72 -13.93 12.01
N ASN A 192 17.04 -13.48 13.23
CA ASN A 192 17.22 -14.36 14.39
C ASN A 192 15.89 -14.91 14.90
N LYS A 193 14.81 -14.14 14.75
CA LYS A 193 13.46 -14.55 15.18
C LYS A 193 12.66 -15.19 14.04
N CYS A 194 13.02 -14.92 12.79
CA CYS A 194 12.30 -15.42 11.62
C CYS A 194 12.52 -16.93 11.46
N VAL A 195 11.42 -17.67 11.32
CA VAL A 195 11.44 -19.12 11.06
C VAL A 195 11.04 -19.47 9.61
N GLY A 196 11.02 -18.50 8.70
CA GLY A 196 10.74 -18.75 7.28
C GLY A 196 9.32 -19.24 6.94
N CYS A 197 8.32 -19.07 7.82
CA CYS A 197 6.97 -19.62 7.59
C CYS A 197 6.16 -18.94 6.46
N ARG A 198 6.61 -17.77 6.00
CA ARG A 198 5.99 -16.94 4.93
C ARG A 198 4.52 -16.55 5.17
N LEU A 199 4.04 -16.56 6.42
CA LEU A 199 2.69 -16.10 6.76
C LEU A 199 2.51 -14.59 6.48
N CYS A 200 3.55 -13.80 6.74
CA CYS A 200 3.57 -12.36 6.47
C CYS A 200 3.40 -12.05 4.98
N GLU A 201 4.06 -12.81 4.11
CA GLU A 201 3.98 -12.66 2.64
C GLU A 201 2.60 -13.05 2.12
N ARG A 202 2.03 -14.16 2.63
CA ARG A 202 0.67 -14.60 2.28
C ARG A 202 -0.39 -13.58 2.68
N LYS A 203 -0.17 -12.81 3.73
CA LYS A 203 -1.13 -11.80 4.21
C LYS A 203 -0.85 -10.40 3.65
N CYS A 204 0.29 -10.18 2.99
CA CYS A 204 0.62 -8.91 2.39
C CYS A 204 -0.27 -8.65 1.17
N PRO A 205 -1.12 -7.59 1.16
CA PRO A 205 -1.99 -7.32 0.01
C PRO A 205 -1.19 -6.85 -1.22
N MET A 206 0.02 -6.32 -1.00
CA MET A 206 0.98 -5.98 -2.06
C MET A 206 1.87 -7.17 -2.47
N GLN A 207 1.71 -8.34 -1.84
CA GLN A 207 2.48 -9.57 -2.11
C GLN A 207 4.01 -9.35 -2.11
N ILE A 208 4.49 -8.56 -1.15
CA ILE A 208 5.93 -8.33 -0.96
C ILE A 208 6.55 -9.59 -0.37
N LYS A 209 7.68 -10.02 -0.94
CA LYS A 209 8.48 -11.14 -0.43
C LYS A 209 9.34 -10.72 0.77
N ILE A 210 8.68 -10.58 1.92
CA ILE A 210 9.28 -10.09 3.17
C ILE A 210 10.47 -10.92 3.64
N THR A 211 10.48 -12.23 3.40
CA THR A 211 11.54 -13.15 3.82
C THR A 211 12.75 -13.16 2.89
N GLU A 212 12.62 -12.64 1.67
CA GLU A 212 13.71 -12.57 0.69
C GLU A 212 14.25 -11.13 0.59
N LYS A 213 13.39 -10.18 0.22
CA LYS A 213 13.75 -8.78 0.07
C LYS A 213 12.54 -7.89 0.30
N ILE A 214 12.59 -7.11 1.38
CA ILE A 214 11.51 -6.17 1.70
C ILE A 214 11.59 -4.97 0.76
N ASP A 215 10.66 -4.90 -0.20
CA ASP A 215 10.48 -3.73 -1.03
C ASP A 215 9.83 -2.58 -0.23
N GLN A 216 10.65 -1.59 0.14
CA GLN A 216 10.20 -0.42 0.89
C GLN A 216 9.39 0.56 0.03
N MET A 217 9.63 0.56 -1.29
CA MET A 217 8.84 1.34 -2.25
C MET A 217 7.46 0.69 -2.38
N GLU A 218 7.44 -0.64 -2.46
CA GLU A 218 6.40 -1.65 -2.18
C GLU A 218 5.45 -1.43 -0.98
N CYS A 219 6.01 -1.06 0.15
CA CYS A 219 5.29 -1.23 1.40
C CYS A 219 4.29 -0.09 1.63
N ILE A 220 2.99 -0.43 1.66
CA ILE A 220 1.92 0.51 2.06
C ILE A 220 1.77 0.67 3.57
N ARG A 221 2.62 0.00 4.36
CA ARG A 221 2.66 0.05 5.83
C ARG A 221 1.27 -0.11 6.45
N CYS A 222 0.57 -1.15 5.98
CA CYS A 222 -0.72 -1.55 6.53
C CYS A 222 -0.61 -2.36 7.82
N PHE A 223 0.61 -2.81 8.18
CA PHE A 223 0.92 -3.64 9.36
C PHE A 223 0.32 -5.06 9.39
N GLU A 224 -0.33 -5.51 8.33
CA GLU A 224 -0.92 -6.86 8.23
C GLU A 224 0.13 -7.98 8.40
N CYS A 225 1.35 -7.75 7.90
CA CYS A 225 2.44 -8.71 8.02
C CYS A 225 2.88 -8.92 9.48
N MET A 226 2.88 -7.85 10.27
CA MET A 226 3.28 -7.89 11.66
C MET A 226 2.16 -8.48 12.53
N SER A 227 0.88 -8.24 12.23
CA SER A 227 -0.26 -8.76 13.02
C SER A 227 -0.34 -10.29 12.99
N VAL A 228 0.17 -10.92 11.93
CA VAL A 228 0.19 -12.38 11.77
C VAL A 228 1.52 -13.03 12.19
N CYS A 229 2.55 -12.25 12.52
CA CYS A 229 3.85 -12.78 12.89
C CYS A 229 3.85 -13.28 14.34
N LYS A 230 3.78 -14.60 14.54
CA LYS A 230 3.80 -15.20 15.89
C LYS A 230 5.15 -15.13 16.61
N LYS A 231 6.25 -14.92 15.89
CA LYS A 231 7.63 -14.90 16.44
C LYS A 231 8.16 -13.50 16.72
N GLY A 232 7.44 -12.48 16.26
CA GLY A 232 7.90 -11.12 16.40
C GLY A 232 9.16 -10.76 15.68
N ALA A 233 9.35 -11.38 14.53
CA ALA A 233 10.44 -11.08 13.65
C ALA A 233 10.27 -9.76 12.89
N LEU A 234 9.09 -9.13 12.90
CA LEU A 234 8.84 -7.91 12.12
C LEU A 234 8.71 -6.68 13.01
N SER A 235 9.38 -5.59 12.63
CA SER A 235 9.32 -4.30 13.31
C SER A 235 9.44 -3.14 12.33
N PHE A 236 8.97 -1.95 12.73
CA PHE A 236 9.30 -0.69 12.05
C PHE A 236 10.31 0.07 12.89
N SER A 237 11.36 0.58 12.25
CA SER A 237 12.37 1.38 12.93
C SER A 237 12.77 2.57 12.07
N ALA A 238 13.02 3.71 12.71
CA ALA A 238 13.53 4.93 12.08
C ALA A 238 14.99 4.83 11.60
N PHE A 239 15.79 3.96 12.23
CA PHE A 239 17.23 3.83 11.96
C PHE A 239 17.60 2.44 11.46
N THR A 240 18.30 2.37 10.33
CA THR A 240 18.91 1.15 9.77
C THR A 240 20.05 0.62 10.62
N LYS A 241 19.79 -0.02 11.76
CA LYS A 241 20.69 -1.07 12.25
C LYS A 241 20.46 -2.33 11.42
N ASN A 242 21.45 -2.70 10.61
CA ASN A 242 21.60 -4.01 9.98
C ASN A 242 22.16 -4.93 11.06
N THR A 243 21.34 -5.74 11.69
CA THR A 243 21.84 -6.91 12.42
C THR A 243 21.92 -8.04 11.41
N LYS A 244 22.98 -8.05 10.59
CA LYS A 244 23.40 -9.29 9.92
C LYS A 244 24.06 -10.17 10.99
N LYS A 245 23.76 -11.47 10.97
CA LYS A 245 24.55 -12.47 11.70
C LYS A 245 25.98 -12.44 11.12
N GLU A 246 26.93 -12.01 11.95
CA GLU A 246 28.27 -12.60 11.96
C GLU A 246 28.24 -13.84 12.84
#